data_AF-A0A0Q8JHI4-F1
#
_entry.id   AF-A0A0Q8JHI4-F1
#
_cell.length_a   1.000
_cell.length_b   1.000
_cell.length_c   1.000
_cell.angle_alpha   90.00
_cell.angle_beta   90.00
_cell.angle_gamma   90.00
#
_symmetry.space_group_name_H-M   'P 1'
#
loop_
_entity.id
_entity.type
_entity.pdbx_description
1 polymer ?
#
loop_
_entity_poly.entity_id
_entity_poly.type
_entity_poly.pdbx_seq_one_letter_code
_entity_poly.pdbx_strand_id
1 'polypeptide(L)'
;MTALNGPSYAGPQLGALVNTKAEVEAAQVVTPSGMKPIVVQPGDNLSQIAADNNIPLEELLAANPQFSLDPASNPNTRSADLIYPGEVVFAPTAEAKATDAAGAKYDAATQASEQPSANRGEWEAKSKDVTDTRNDFKAAVQAEIDAGMSYSGNSREDYGNEAVALGEQIAQRYEAQGKPELAAAAREAAQERSTAINNEV
;
A
#
# COMPACT_ATOMS: atom_id res chain seq x y z
N MET A 1 -9.27 14.58 11.69
CA MET A 1 -10.21 13.45 11.59
C MET A 1 -10.78 13.47 10.18
N THR A 2 -10.44 12.49 9.35
CA THR A 2 -10.99 12.37 8.00
C THR A 2 -12.41 11.83 8.13
N ALA A 3 -13.41 12.67 7.89
CA ALA A 3 -14.80 12.21 7.88
C ALA A 3 -15.02 11.29 6.67
N LEU A 4 -15.45 10.06 6.93
CA LEU A 4 -15.73 9.10 5.87
C LEU A 4 -17.17 9.32 5.38
N ASN A 5 -17.41 9.28 4.08
CA ASN A 5 -18.76 9.37 3.53
C ASN A 5 -19.43 7.99 3.52
N GLY A 6 -20.71 7.92 3.89
CA GLY A 6 -21.47 6.66 3.90
C GLY A 6 -22.31 6.43 5.15
N PRO A 7 -23.12 5.35 5.15
CA PRO A 7 -24.04 5.02 6.24
C PRO A 7 -23.31 4.62 7.52
N SER A 8 -24.02 4.67 8.64
CA SER A 8 -23.59 4.04 9.88
C SER A 8 -23.66 2.52 9.77
N TYR A 9 -22.84 1.82 10.57
CA TYR A 9 -22.80 0.36 10.58
C TYR A 9 -24.18 -0.24 10.91
N ALA A 10 -24.67 -1.11 10.04
CA ALA A 10 -25.99 -1.74 10.14
C ALA A 10 -25.94 -3.28 10.26
N GLY A 11 -24.76 -3.85 10.54
CA GLY A 11 -24.56 -5.29 10.64
C GLY A 11 -24.67 -5.88 12.06
N PRO A 12 -24.49 -7.20 12.20
CA PRO A 12 -24.46 -7.88 13.50
C PRO A 12 -23.26 -7.41 14.35
N GLN A 13 -23.32 -7.63 15.66
CA GLN A 13 -22.17 -7.35 16.52
C GLN A 13 -21.11 -8.43 16.35
N LEU A 14 -20.10 -8.12 15.54
CA LEU A 14 -19.06 -9.05 15.13
C LEU A 14 -17.69 -8.71 15.78
N GLY A 15 -17.69 -7.71 16.67
CA GLY A 15 -16.51 -7.29 17.43
C GLY A 15 -15.35 -6.89 16.53
N ALA A 16 -14.14 -7.33 16.89
CA ALA A 16 -12.89 -7.00 16.20
C ALA A 16 -12.76 -7.57 14.77
N LEU A 17 -13.75 -8.31 14.27
CA LEU A 17 -13.77 -8.82 12.90
C LEU A 17 -14.40 -7.83 11.90
N VAL A 18 -14.78 -6.64 12.36
CA VAL A 18 -15.39 -5.59 11.57
C VAL A 18 -14.67 -4.29 11.88
N ASN A 19 -14.23 -3.61 10.82
CA ASN A 19 -13.82 -2.22 10.93
C ASN A 19 -15.03 -1.37 10.59
N THR A 20 -15.52 -0.55 11.50
CA THR A 20 -16.63 0.36 11.21
C THR A 20 -16.13 1.74 10.83
N LYS A 21 -16.97 2.47 10.10
CA LYS A 21 -16.75 3.89 9.80
C LYS A 21 -16.37 4.70 11.05
N ALA A 22 -17.12 4.51 12.15
CA ALA A 22 -16.92 5.24 13.39
C ALA A 22 -15.57 4.93 14.04
N GLU A 23 -15.11 3.68 13.99
CA GLU A 23 -13.80 3.28 14.56
C GLU A 23 -12.64 3.88 13.77
N VAL A 24 -12.74 3.95 12.44
CA VAL A 24 -11.74 4.60 11.60
C VAL A 24 -11.73 6.12 11.83
N GLU A 25 -12.91 6.75 11.92
CA GLU A 25 -13.03 8.19 12.22
C GLU A 25 -12.52 8.54 13.63
N ALA A 26 -12.72 7.65 14.60
CA ALA A 26 -12.22 7.76 15.97
C ALA A 26 -10.73 7.38 16.12
N ALA A 27 -10.03 7.06 15.02
CA ALA A 27 -8.65 6.60 14.99
C ALA A 27 -8.38 5.35 15.84
N GLN A 28 -9.41 4.54 16.10
CA GLN A 28 -9.29 3.22 16.73
C GLN A 28 -8.78 2.18 15.73
N VAL A 29 -9.15 2.34 14.45
CA VAL A 29 -8.59 1.57 13.33
C VAL A 29 -7.74 2.50 12.48
N VAL A 30 -6.43 2.24 12.47
CA VAL A 30 -5.48 3.00 11.65
C VAL A 30 -5.57 2.51 10.21
N THR A 31 -5.73 3.44 9.28
CA THR A 31 -5.64 3.10 7.84
C THR A 31 -4.19 2.77 7.52
N PRO A 32 -3.89 1.56 6.99
CA PRO A 32 -2.54 1.23 6.58
C PRO A 32 -2.03 2.17 5.49
N SER A 33 -0.74 2.48 5.52
CA SER A 33 -0.10 3.35 4.53
C SER A 33 -0.21 2.77 3.12
N GLY A 34 -0.47 3.65 2.16
CA GLY A 34 -0.74 3.25 0.78
C GLY A 34 -2.12 2.62 0.58
N MET A 35 -2.98 2.57 1.61
CA MET A 35 -4.38 2.15 1.48
C MET A 35 -5.35 3.31 1.73
N LYS A 36 -6.56 3.17 1.19
CA LYS A 36 -7.68 4.06 1.45
C LYS A 36 -8.86 3.29 2.05
N PRO A 37 -9.54 3.85 3.06
CA PRO A 37 -10.76 3.27 3.61
C PRO A 37 -11.93 3.51 2.65
N ILE A 38 -12.71 2.46 2.41
CA ILE A 38 -13.95 2.49 1.61
C ILE A 38 -15.08 2.05 2.52
N VAL A 39 -16.11 2.90 2.65
CA VAL A 39 -17.31 2.57 3.43
C VAL A 39 -18.28 1.81 2.55
N VAL A 40 -18.62 0.59 2.95
CA VAL A 40 -19.59 -0.27 2.28
C VAL A 40 -20.97 0.40 2.26
N GLN A 41 -21.57 0.50 1.08
CA GLN A 41 -22.92 1.00 0.85
C GLN A 41 -23.94 -0.15 0.78
N PRO A 42 -25.24 0.13 0.98
CA PRO A 42 -26.27 -0.88 0.78
C PRO A 42 -26.28 -1.38 -0.68
N GLY A 43 -26.08 -2.69 -0.85
CA GLY A 43 -26.06 -3.35 -2.16
C GLY A 43 -24.67 -3.60 -2.72
N ASP A 44 -23.62 -3.12 -2.07
CA ASP A 44 -22.24 -3.41 -2.47
C ASP A 44 -21.88 -4.89 -2.23
N ASN A 45 -20.95 -5.38 -3.03
CA ASN A 45 -20.16 -6.58 -2.73
C ASN A 45 -18.68 -6.30 -2.99
N LEU A 46 -17.80 -7.14 -2.43
CA LEU A 46 -16.36 -6.94 -2.55
C LEU A 46 -15.88 -6.94 -4.02
N SER A 47 -16.49 -7.74 -4.89
CA SER A 47 -16.12 -7.80 -6.31
C SER A 47 -16.43 -6.49 -7.04
N GLN A 48 -17.57 -5.85 -6.74
CA GLN A 48 -17.94 -4.54 -7.29
C GLN A 48 -17.03 -3.44 -6.75
N ILE A 49 -16.81 -3.41 -5.43
CA ILE A 49 -15.88 -2.44 -4.82
C ILE A 49 -14.50 -2.58 -5.45
N ALA A 50 -14.02 -3.80 -5.67
CA ALA A 50 -12.74 -4.05 -6.32
C ALA A 50 -12.73 -3.49 -7.76
N ALA A 51 -13.77 -3.79 -8.54
CA ALA A 51 -13.90 -3.32 -9.92
C ALA A 51 -13.95 -1.79 -10.02
N ASP A 52 -14.74 -1.12 -9.18
CA ASP A 52 -14.85 0.34 -9.13
C ASP A 52 -13.52 1.02 -8.78
N ASN A 53 -12.66 0.31 -8.05
CA ASN A 53 -11.34 0.79 -7.66
C ASN A 53 -10.22 0.28 -8.58
N ASN A 54 -10.54 -0.39 -9.69
CA ASN A 54 -9.57 -0.94 -10.63
C ASN A 54 -8.52 -1.85 -9.95
N ILE A 55 -8.98 -2.66 -8.99
CA ILE A 55 -8.18 -3.66 -8.29
C ILE A 55 -8.82 -5.04 -8.47
N PRO A 56 -8.04 -6.10 -8.66
CA PRO A 56 -8.60 -7.45 -8.68
C PRO A 56 -9.08 -7.83 -7.27
N LEU A 57 -10.10 -8.70 -7.20
CA LEU A 57 -10.68 -9.12 -5.93
C LEU A 57 -9.65 -9.75 -4.99
N GLU A 58 -8.69 -10.49 -5.52
CA GLU A 58 -7.62 -11.12 -4.73
C GLU A 58 -6.75 -10.10 -4.02
N GLU A 59 -6.42 -8.98 -4.67
CA GLU A 59 -5.66 -7.87 -4.04
C GLU A 59 -6.49 -7.17 -2.96
N LEU A 60 -7.80 -7.01 -3.18
CA LEU A 60 -8.69 -6.45 -2.16
C LEU A 60 -8.78 -7.40 -0.94
N LEU A 61 -8.90 -8.71 -1.15
CA LEU A 61 -8.93 -9.69 -0.06
C LEU A 61 -7.59 -9.76 0.68
N ALA A 62 -6.46 -9.67 -0.03
CA ALA A 62 -5.14 -9.61 0.60
C ALA A 62 -4.98 -8.39 1.51
N ALA A 63 -5.57 -7.25 1.13
CA ALA A 63 -5.61 -6.05 1.95
C ALA A 63 -6.57 -6.15 3.15
N ASN A 64 -7.52 -7.09 3.13
CA ASN A 64 -8.54 -7.27 4.17
C ASN A 64 -8.57 -8.73 4.66
N PRO A 65 -7.55 -9.16 5.44
CA PRO A 65 -7.39 -10.56 5.87
C PRO A 65 -8.52 -11.07 6.77
N GLN A 66 -9.41 -10.20 7.24
CA GLN A 66 -10.66 -10.59 7.92
C GLN A 66 -11.67 -11.31 7.00
N PHE A 67 -11.53 -11.18 5.68
CA PHE A 67 -12.41 -11.84 4.70
C PHE A 67 -11.70 -13.00 4.01
N SER A 68 -12.44 -14.08 3.76
CA SER A 68 -11.98 -15.22 2.98
C SER A 68 -13.12 -15.77 2.13
N LEU A 69 -12.77 -16.25 0.94
CA LEU A 69 -13.68 -17.05 0.09
C LEU A 69 -13.90 -18.46 0.67
N ASP A 70 -13.00 -18.91 1.55
CA ASP A 70 -13.11 -20.20 2.24
C ASP A 70 -12.85 -20.04 3.75
N PRO A 71 -13.81 -19.49 4.51
CA PRO A 71 -13.64 -19.29 5.95
C PRO A 71 -13.54 -20.61 6.73
N ALA A 72 -13.95 -21.74 6.14
CA ALA A 72 -13.82 -23.05 6.76
C ALA A 72 -12.36 -23.47 6.94
N SER A 73 -11.49 -23.20 5.95
CA SER A 73 -10.05 -23.47 6.06
C SER A 73 -9.26 -22.33 6.70
N ASN A 74 -9.86 -21.14 6.85
CA ASN A 74 -9.20 -19.95 7.38
C ASN A 74 -9.88 -19.50 8.69
N PRO A 75 -9.49 -20.09 9.85
CA PRO A 75 -10.08 -19.72 11.12
C PRO A 75 -9.84 -18.23 11.44
N ASN A 76 -10.77 -17.59 12.14
CA ASN A 76 -10.79 -16.15 12.43
C ASN A 76 -11.02 -15.24 11.21
N THR A 77 -11.49 -15.80 10.09
CA THR A 77 -11.96 -15.02 8.93
C THR A 77 -13.47 -15.16 8.77
N ARG A 78 -14.04 -14.32 7.91
CA ARG A 78 -15.46 -14.26 7.59
C ARG A 78 -15.66 -14.39 6.09
N SER A 79 -16.83 -14.87 5.68
CA SER A 79 -17.16 -14.96 4.26
C SER A 79 -17.02 -13.60 3.57
N ALA A 80 -16.29 -13.57 2.47
CA ALA A 80 -16.15 -12.40 1.60
C ALA A 80 -17.50 -11.88 1.06
N ASP A 81 -18.52 -12.74 0.98
CA ASP A 81 -19.87 -12.37 0.57
C ASP A 81 -20.70 -11.67 1.68
N LEU A 82 -20.22 -11.67 2.93
CA LEU A 82 -20.96 -11.16 4.10
C LEU A 82 -20.40 -9.83 4.59
N ILE A 83 -20.56 -8.80 3.76
CA ILE A 83 -20.27 -7.40 4.12
C ILE A 83 -21.55 -6.65 4.50
N TYR A 84 -21.43 -5.65 5.37
CA TYR A 84 -22.56 -4.88 5.89
C TYR A 84 -22.40 -3.38 5.61
N PRO A 85 -23.50 -2.65 5.36
CA PRO A 85 -23.43 -1.20 5.20
C PRO A 85 -22.78 -0.53 6.42
N GLY A 86 -21.88 0.42 6.18
CA GLY A 86 -21.12 1.14 7.21
C GLY A 86 -19.88 0.41 7.75
N GLU A 87 -19.63 -0.82 7.27
CA GLU A 87 -18.34 -1.50 7.39
C GLU A 87 -17.30 -0.80 6.49
N VAL A 88 -16.03 -0.89 6.86
CA VAL A 88 -14.91 -0.29 6.13
C VAL A 88 -14.01 -1.40 5.61
N VAL A 89 -13.74 -1.33 4.31
CA VAL A 89 -12.74 -2.15 3.61
C VAL A 89 -11.58 -1.27 3.17
N PHE A 90 -10.37 -1.80 3.25
CA PHE A 90 -9.16 -1.10 2.81
C PHE A 90 -8.80 -1.50 1.38
N ALA A 91 -8.62 -0.52 0.51
CA ALA A 91 -8.16 -0.74 -0.85
C ALA A 91 -6.80 -0.09 -1.06
N PRO A 92 -5.85 -0.72 -1.75
CA PRO A 92 -4.60 -0.06 -2.10
C PRO A 92 -4.87 1.14 -3.02
N THR A 93 -4.10 2.20 -2.81
CA THR A 93 -4.08 3.40 -3.66
C THR A 93 -3.39 3.10 -4.98
N ALA A 94 -3.61 3.94 -6.01
CA ALA A 94 -2.98 3.72 -7.31
C ALA A 94 -1.45 3.85 -7.21
N GLU A 95 -0.98 4.75 -6.35
CA GLU A 95 0.41 5.04 -6.06
C GLU A 95 1.07 3.86 -5.34
N ALA A 96 0.43 3.30 -4.30
CA ALA A 96 0.91 2.07 -3.66
C ALA A 96 1.02 0.90 -4.66
N LYS A 97 0.02 0.73 -5.53
CA LYS A 97 0.08 -0.28 -6.59
C LYS A 97 1.21 -0.03 -7.58
N ALA A 98 1.49 1.23 -7.91
CA ALA A 98 2.60 1.58 -8.79
C ALA A 98 3.94 1.23 -8.12
N THR A 99 4.08 1.50 -6.82
CA THR A 99 5.25 1.11 -6.01
C THR A 99 5.41 -0.40 -5.97
N ASP A 100 4.35 -1.17 -5.72
CA ASP A 100 4.40 -2.63 -5.70
C ASP A 100 4.73 -3.22 -7.08
N ALA A 101 4.17 -2.66 -8.16
CA ALA A 101 4.50 -3.07 -9.52
C ALA A 101 5.96 -2.76 -9.89
N ALA A 102 6.48 -1.60 -9.50
CA ALA A 102 7.89 -1.26 -9.69
C ALA A 102 8.80 -2.16 -8.85
N GLY A 103 8.39 -2.47 -7.62
CA GLY A 103 9.13 -3.37 -6.74
C GLY A 103 9.20 -4.79 -7.29
N ALA A 104 8.13 -5.30 -7.90
CA ALA A 104 8.13 -6.59 -8.58
C ALA A 104 9.07 -6.63 -9.79
N LYS A 105 9.18 -5.52 -10.54
CA LYS A 105 10.15 -5.41 -11.64
C LYS A 105 11.59 -5.41 -11.14
N TYR A 106 11.87 -4.69 -10.06
CA TYR A 106 13.20 -4.67 -9.44
C TYR A 106 13.58 -6.06 -8.93
N ASP A 107 12.68 -6.76 -8.23
CA ASP A 107 12.90 -8.13 -7.76
C ASP A 107 13.21 -9.09 -8.92
N ALA A 108 12.42 -9.00 -10.01
CA ALA A 108 12.64 -9.81 -11.21
C ALA A 108 13.98 -9.50 -11.89
N ALA A 109 14.38 -8.22 -11.97
CA ALA A 109 15.66 -7.82 -12.52
C ALA A 109 16.83 -8.35 -11.67
N THR A 110 16.71 -8.28 -10.33
CA THR A 110 17.70 -8.83 -9.40
C THR A 110 17.85 -10.33 -9.60
N GLN A 111 16.75 -11.09 -9.62
CA GLN A 111 16.77 -12.53 -9.89
C GLN A 111 17.37 -12.86 -11.26
N ALA A 112 17.05 -12.09 -12.29
CA ALA A 112 17.63 -12.27 -13.62
C ALA A 112 19.13 -12.01 -13.66
N SER A 113 19.63 -11.07 -12.85
CA SER A 113 21.06 -10.76 -12.73
C SER A 113 21.87 -11.86 -12.03
N GLU A 114 21.22 -12.66 -11.17
CA GLU A 114 21.82 -13.82 -10.51
C GLU A 114 21.96 -15.02 -11.47
N GLN A 115 21.18 -15.05 -12.55
CA GLN A 115 21.27 -16.11 -13.56
C GLN A 115 22.56 -15.99 -14.39
N PRO A 116 23.23 -17.11 -14.70
CA PRO A 116 24.44 -17.11 -15.53
C PRO A 116 24.24 -16.33 -16.83
N SER A 117 25.23 -15.51 -17.19
CA SER A 117 25.19 -14.75 -18.45
C SER A 117 25.93 -15.49 -19.56
N ALA A 118 25.35 -15.54 -20.75
CA ALA A 118 25.98 -16.23 -21.89
C ALA A 118 27.22 -15.48 -22.42
N ASN A 119 27.27 -14.17 -22.24
CA ASN A 119 28.36 -13.30 -22.66
C ASN A 119 28.41 -12.01 -21.81
N ARG A 120 29.47 -11.22 -21.98
CA ARG A 120 29.64 -9.95 -21.26
C ARG A 120 28.50 -8.96 -21.51
N GLY A 121 28.03 -8.83 -22.75
CA GLY A 121 26.96 -7.88 -23.08
C GLY A 121 25.64 -8.21 -22.37
N GLU A 122 25.32 -9.50 -22.21
CA GLU A 122 24.15 -9.93 -21.43
C GLU A 122 24.30 -9.61 -19.94
N TRP A 123 25.49 -9.79 -19.37
CA TRP A 123 25.78 -9.40 -17.99
C TRP A 123 25.61 -7.88 -17.80
N GLU A 124 26.17 -7.08 -18.71
CA GLU A 124 26.04 -5.61 -18.68
C GLU A 124 24.57 -5.17 -18.78
N ALA A 125 23.78 -5.81 -19.65
CA ALA A 125 22.36 -5.54 -19.79
C ALA A 125 21.57 -5.88 -18.51
N LYS A 126 21.82 -7.04 -17.90
CA LYS A 126 21.19 -7.45 -16.64
C LYS A 126 21.55 -6.50 -15.49
N SER A 127 22.82 -6.11 -15.35
CA SER A 127 23.24 -5.15 -14.32
C SER A 127 22.63 -3.75 -14.54
N LYS A 128 22.50 -3.33 -15.80
CA LYS A 128 21.80 -2.10 -16.15
C LYS A 128 20.31 -2.17 -15.80
N ASP A 129 19.65 -3.28 -16.10
CA ASP A 129 18.22 -3.47 -15.81
C ASP A 129 17.92 -3.40 -14.31
N VAL A 130 18.76 -4.02 -13.47
CA VAL A 130 18.68 -3.89 -12.00
C VAL A 130 18.77 -2.41 -11.57
N THR A 131 19.68 -1.65 -12.17
CA THR A 131 19.87 -0.23 -11.83
C THR A 131 18.67 0.61 -12.27
N ASP A 132 18.19 0.40 -13.50
CA ASP A 132 17.07 1.15 -14.06
C ASP A 132 15.78 0.85 -13.27
N THR A 133 15.47 -0.42 -13.00
CA THR A 133 14.30 -0.83 -12.23
C THR A 133 14.36 -0.40 -10.76
N ARG A 134 15.55 -0.34 -10.15
CA ARG A 134 15.73 0.26 -8.82
C ARG A 134 15.36 1.75 -8.83
N ASN A 135 15.79 2.49 -9.83
CA ASN A 135 15.48 3.91 -9.95
C ASN A 135 13.98 4.14 -10.19
N ASP A 136 13.36 3.31 -11.03
CA ASP A 136 11.91 3.33 -11.24
C ASP A 136 11.14 3.05 -9.93
N PHE A 137 11.59 2.06 -9.15
CA PHE A 137 11.02 1.77 -7.84
C PHE A 137 11.14 2.96 -6.89
N LYS A 138 12.33 3.57 -6.78
CA LYS A 138 12.54 4.76 -5.94
C LYS A 138 11.64 5.92 -6.37
N ALA A 139 11.48 6.15 -7.68
CA ALA A 139 10.58 7.17 -8.19
C ALA A 139 9.10 6.90 -7.82
N ALA A 140 8.67 5.63 -7.89
CA ALA A 140 7.32 5.22 -7.46
C ALA A 140 7.12 5.42 -5.96
N VAL A 141 8.11 5.06 -5.12
CA VAL A 141 8.07 5.34 -3.66
C VAL A 141 7.94 6.84 -3.40
N GLN A 142 8.69 7.68 -4.12
CA GLN A 142 8.59 9.14 -3.97
C GLN A 142 7.19 9.66 -4.34
N ALA A 143 6.57 9.10 -5.38
CA ALA A 143 5.20 9.45 -5.76
C ALA A 143 4.17 8.99 -4.71
N GLU A 144 4.36 7.81 -4.11
CA GLU A 144 3.51 7.33 -3.01
C GLU A 144 3.65 8.19 -1.76
N ILE A 145 4.87 8.63 -1.43
CA ILE A 145 5.10 9.59 -0.35
C ILE A 145 4.39 10.91 -0.67
N ASP A 146 4.53 11.45 -1.88
CA ASP A 146 3.90 12.70 -2.30
C ASP A 146 2.38 12.67 -2.21
N ALA A 147 1.77 11.56 -2.63
CA ALA A 147 0.34 11.33 -2.50
C ALA A 147 -0.14 11.13 -1.06
N GLY A 148 0.72 10.56 -0.20
CA GLY A 148 0.44 10.33 1.21
C GLY A 148 0.61 11.57 2.09
N MET A 149 1.41 12.55 1.65
CA MET A 149 1.60 13.82 2.35
C MET A 149 0.31 14.64 2.30
N SER A 150 -0.38 14.76 3.43
CA SER A 150 -1.53 15.66 3.54
C SER A 150 -0.99 17.00 4.02
N TYR A 151 -1.03 18.02 3.15
CA TYR A 151 -0.48 19.35 3.42
C TYR A 151 -1.02 19.92 4.74
N SER A 152 -0.29 19.72 5.83
CA SER A 152 -0.80 20.00 7.18
C SER A 152 0.27 20.44 8.18
N GLY A 153 1.11 21.42 7.80
CA GLY A 153 1.73 22.26 8.83
C GLY A 153 3.06 22.92 8.50
N ASN A 154 2.99 24.22 8.22
CA ASN A 154 3.79 25.31 8.80
C ASN A 154 5.34 25.28 8.86
N SER A 155 6.09 24.34 8.28
CA SER A 155 7.53 24.47 8.01
C SER A 155 8.07 23.38 7.07
N ARG A 156 9.03 23.72 6.20
CA ARG A 156 9.66 22.77 5.25
C ARG A 156 10.28 21.54 5.95
N GLU A 157 10.81 21.74 7.15
CA GLU A 157 11.44 20.70 7.96
C GLU A 157 10.41 19.65 8.42
N ASP A 158 9.18 20.07 8.73
CA ASP A 158 8.08 19.15 9.04
C ASP A 158 7.68 18.31 7.82
N TYR A 159 7.63 18.91 6.62
CA TYR A 159 7.38 18.16 5.37
C TYR A 159 8.50 17.15 5.08
N GLY A 160 9.76 17.54 5.32
CA GLY A 160 10.90 16.64 5.19
C GLY A 160 10.81 15.45 6.17
N ASN A 161 10.37 15.68 7.39
CA ASN A 161 10.20 14.62 8.40
C ASN A 161 9.00 13.72 8.08
N GLU A 162 7.89 14.29 7.60
CA GLU A 162 6.71 13.52 7.17
C GLU A 162 7.05 12.60 5.98
N ALA A 163 7.83 13.09 5.02
CA ALA A 163 8.30 12.29 3.90
C ALA A 163 9.12 11.07 4.36
N VAL A 164 9.99 11.24 5.36
CA VAL A 164 10.77 10.14 5.96
C VAL A 164 9.84 9.15 6.66
N ALA A 165 8.89 9.64 7.45
CA ALA A 165 7.96 8.78 8.20
C ALA A 165 7.09 7.93 7.26
N LEU A 166 6.57 8.51 6.17
CA LEU A 166 5.83 7.77 5.14
C LEU A 166 6.73 6.74 4.44
N GLY A 167 7.97 7.13 4.12
CA GLY A 167 8.97 6.21 3.58
C GLY A 167 9.28 5.02 4.48
N GLU A 168 9.35 5.24 5.80
CA GLU A 168 9.51 4.17 6.78
C GLU A 168 8.31 3.22 6.81
N GLN A 169 7.09 3.73 6.68
CA GLN A 169 5.90 2.88 6.60
C GLN A 169 5.88 2.04 5.33
N ILE A 170 6.27 2.62 4.18
CA ILE A 170 6.43 1.87 2.91
C ILE A 170 7.52 0.80 3.07
N ALA A 171 8.64 1.13 3.71
CA ALA A 171 9.70 0.16 3.98
C ALA A 171 9.23 -1.00 4.87
N GLN A 172 8.47 -0.72 5.93
CA GLN A 172 7.88 -1.75 6.79
C GLN A 172 6.94 -2.69 6.03
N ARG A 173 6.18 -2.18 5.04
CA ARG A 173 5.35 -3.02 4.15
C ARG A 173 6.20 -4.04 3.41
N TYR A 174 7.37 -3.65 2.90
CA TYR A 174 8.28 -4.57 2.21
C TYR A 174 9.04 -5.50 3.16
N GLU A 175 9.39 -5.04 4.37
CA GLU A 175 9.99 -5.92 5.40
C GLU A 175 9.03 -7.03 5.82
N ALA A 176 7.74 -6.72 5.99
CA ALA A 176 6.71 -7.70 6.29
C ALA A 176 6.54 -8.75 5.17
N GLN A 177 6.86 -8.39 3.93
CA GLN A 177 6.88 -9.29 2.78
C GLN A 177 8.20 -10.08 2.65
N GLY A 178 9.17 -9.89 3.56
CA GLY A 178 10.49 -10.51 3.47
C GLY A 178 11.38 -9.93 2.37
N LYS A 179 11.15 -8.67 1.99
CA LYS A 179 11.87 -7.97 0.91
C LYS A 179 12.74 -6.83 1.45
N PRO A 180 13.83 -7.13 2.18
CA PRO A 180 14.65 -6.11 2.85
C PRO A 180 15.36 -5.15 1.89
N GLU A 181 15.69 -5.58 0.66
CA GLU A 181 16.33 -4.71 -0.34
C GLU A 181 15.39 -3.62 -0.85
N LEU A 182 14.13 -3.97 -1.12
CA LEU A 182 13.08 -3.00 -1.46
C LEU A 182 12.80 -2.05 -0.30
N ALA A 183 12.81 -2.56 0.94
CA ALA A 183 12.68 -1.71 2.12
C ALA A 183 13.84 -0.71 2.26
N ALA A 184 15.08 -1.13 1.99
CA ALA A 184 16.24 -0.24 1.99
C ALA A 184 16.15 0.82 0.88
N ALA A 185 15.75 0.42 -0.33
CA ALA A 185 15.55 1.35 -1.44
C ALA A 185 14.41 2.35 -1.16
N ALA A 186 13.35 1.94 -0.47
CA ALA A 186 12.26 2.84 -0.07
C ALA A 186 12.72 3.88 0.96
N ARG A 187 13.51 3.47 1.97
CA ARG A 187 14.14 4.38 2.94
C ARG A 187 15.05 5.39 2.26
N GLU A 188 15.86 4.94 1.30
CA GLU A 188 16.74 5.81 0.50
C GLU A 188 15.94 6.86 -0.28
N ALA A 189 14.90 6.41 -1.02
CA ALA A 189 14.02 7.29 -1.78
C ALA A 189 13.36 8.38 -0.92
N ALA A 190 12.97 8.03 0.30
CA ALA A 190 12.37 8.93 1.27
C ALA A 190 13.37 9.98 1.80
N GLN A 191 14.61 9.57 2.10
CA GLN A 191 15.69 10.49 2.51
C GLN A 191 16.03 11.48 1.38
N GLU A 192 16.07 11.00 0.14
CA GLU A 192 16.27 11.87 -1.04
C GLU A 192 15.13 12.85 -1.21
N ARG A 193 13.87 12.41 -1.05
CA ARG A 193 12.70 13.28 -1.15
C ARG A 193 12.69 14.34 -0.04
N SER A 194 12.98 13.94 1.19
CA SER A 194 13.13 14.83 2.34
C SER A 194 14.20 15.90 2.10
N THR A 195 15.36 15.48 1.59
CA THR A 195 16.47 16.38 1.24
C THR A 195 16.07 17.33 0.10
N ALA A 196 15.35 16.85 -0.90
CA ALA A 196 14.84 17.67 -1.99
C ALA A 196 13.89 18.75 -1.44
N ILE A 197 12.88 18.37 -0.65
CA ILE A 197 11.91 19.28 -0.02
C ILE A 197 12.61 20.38 0.79
N ASN A 198 13.65 20.00 1.56
CA ASN A 198 14.39 20.97 2.36
C ASN A 198 15.24 21.95 1.53
N ASN A 199 15.62 21.57 0.31
CA ASN A 199 16.45 22.36 -0.61
C ASN A 199 15.65 23.11 -1.68
N GLU A 200 14.35 22.87 -1.83
CA GLU A 200 13.47 23.64 -2.71
C GLU A 200 13.42 25.10 -2.21
N VAL A 201 13.80 26.05 -3.09
CA VAL A 201 14.03 27.49 -2.81
C VAL A 201 12.76 28.30 -3.02
#